data_AF-A0A0C2CDX3-F1
#
_entry.id   AF-A0A0C2CDX3-F1
#
_cell.length_a   1.000
_cell.length_b   1.000
_cell.length_c   1.000
_cell.angle_alpha   90.00
_cell.angle_beta   90.00
_cell.angle_gamma   90.00
#
_symmetry.space_group_name_H-M   'P 1'
#
loop_
_entity.id
_entity.type
_entity.pdbx_description
1 polymer ?
#
loop_
_entity_poly.entity_id
_entity_poly.type
_entity_poly.pdbx_seq_one_letter_code
_entity_poly.pdbx_strand_id
1 'polypeptide(L)' 'MSAPKTTGTACVIGAGVSGLTAVKHLLEYGMDMVCFEKSEHIGGLWRYNEGDRE' A
#
# COMPACT_ATOMS: atom_id res chain seq x y z
N MET A 1 -11.85 -14.74 -21.82
CA MET A 1 -10.47 -14.70 -21.28
C MET A 1 -10.57 -14.95 -19.78
N SER A 2 -9.84 -15.95 -19.24
CA SER A 2 -9.86 -16.21 -17.80
C SER A 2 -9.08 -15.11 -17.07
N ALA A 3 -9.57 -14.65 -15.93
CA ALA A 3 -8.83 -13.69 -15.09
C ALA A 3 -7.43 -14.25 -14.74
N PRO A 4 -6.41 -13.38 -14.58
CA PRO A 4 -5.09 -13.80 -14.12
C PRO A 4 -5.22 -14.56 -12.80
N LYS A 5 -4.56 -15.71 -12.68
CA LYS A 5 -4.50 -16.46 -11.43
C LYS A 5 -3.64 -15.66 -10.44
N THR A 6 -4.26 -15.03 -9.46
CA THR A 6 -3.56 -14.29 -8.41
C THR A 6 -2.93 -15.28 -7.42
N THR A 7 -1.75 -14.93 -6.91
CA THR A 7 -0.98 -15.77 -5.97
C THR A 7 -1.51 -15.73 -4.53
N GLY A 8 -2.52 -14.89 -4.25
CA GLY A 8 -3.20 -14.75 -2.96
C GLY A 8 -3.77 -13.34 -2.77
N THR A 9 -4.36 -13.08 -1.60
CA THR A 9 -4.85 -11.75 -1.20
C THR A 9 -4.02 -11.15 -0.05
N ALA A 10 -3.79 -9.84 -0.08
CA ALA A 10 -3.03 -9.13 0.95
C ALA A 10 -3.63 -7.76 1.30
N CYS A 11 -3.40 -7.30 2.53
CA CYS A 11 -3.77 -5.96 2.99
C CYS A 11 -2.56 -5.29 3.64
N VAL A 12 -2.25 -4.07 3.22
CA VAL A 12 -1.17 -3.24 3.79
C VAL A 12 -1.81 -2.05 4.50
N ILE A 13 -1.48 -1.87 5.79
CA ILE A 13 -1.94 -0.74 6.60
C ILE A 13 -0.79 0.25 6.80
N GLY A 14 -0.97 1.47 6.31
CA GLY A 14 0.02 2.54 6.28
C GLY A 14 0.82 2.56 4.97
N ALA A 15 0.72 3.66 4.21
CA ALA A 15 1.43 3.91 2.96
C ALA A 15 2.70 4.76 3.18
N GLY A 16 3.45 4.45 4.24
CA GLY A 16 4.79 4.97 4.48
C GLY A 16 5.87 4.20 3.70
N VAL A 17 7.14 4.46 4.00
CA VAL A 17 8.28 3.81 3.31
C VAL A 17 8.21 2.28 3.31
N SER A 18 7.89 1.67 4.45
CA SER A 18 7.77 0.21 4.57
C SER A 18 6.53 -0.32 3.84
N GLY A 19 5.39 0.36 3.98
CA GLY A 19 4.14 -0.04 3.32
C GLY A 19 4.23 0.02 1.80
N LEU A 20 4.76 1.11 1.24
CA LEU A 20 4.95 1.25 -0.21
C LEU A 20 5.93 0.21 -0.78
N THR A 21 6.98 -0.12 -0.03
CA THR A 21 7.90 -1.20 -0.40
C THR A 21 7.19 -2.55 -0.43
N ALA A 22 6.36 -2.85 0.58
CA ALA A 22 5.55 -4.06 0.61
C ALA A 22 4.56 -4.12 -0.57
N VAL A 23 3.82 -3.04 -0.83
CA VAL A 23 2.89 -2.91 -1.97
C VAL A 23 3.58 -3.24 -3.28
N LYS A 24 4.76 -2.64 -3.54
CA LYS A 24 5.53 -2.89 -4.75
C LYS A 24 5.84 -4.38 -4.92
N HIS A 25 6.33 -5.04 -3.87
CA HIS A 25 6.68 -6.45 -3.95
C HIS A 25 5.46 -7.38 -4.09
N LEU A 26 4.35 -7.06 -3.43
CA LEU A 26 3.10 -7.83 -3.53
C LEU A 26 2.51 -7.76 -4.95
N LEU A 27 2.56 -6.58 -5.58
CA LEU A 27 2.13 -6.39 -6.96
C LEU A 27 3.02 -7.15 -7.94
N GLU A 28 4.35 -7.08 -7.80
CA GLU A 28 5.29 -7.85 -8.64
C GLU A 28 5.12 -9.36 -8.49
N TYR A 29 4.73 -9.82 -7.30
CA TYR A 29 4.41 -11.22 -7.04
C TYR A 29 3.07 -11.67 -7.62
N GLY A 30 2.25 -10.74 -8.14
CA GLY A 30 0.94 -11.03 -8.73
C GLY A 30 -0.17 -11.27 -7.70
N MET A 31 -0.07 -10.65 -6.52
CA MET A 31 -1.13 -10.72 -5.50
C MET A 31 -2.23 -9.71 -5.75
N ASP A 32 -3.45 -10.08 -5.39
CA ASP A 32 -4.56 -9.14 -5.27
C ASP A 32 -4.45 -8.42 -3.91
N MET A 33 -4.34 -7.09 -3.91
CA MET A 33 -3.98 -6.39 -2.68
C MET A 33 -4.64 -5.01 -2.55
N VAL A 34 -4.92 -4.63 -1.30
CA VAL A 34 -5.39 -3.28 -0.94
C VAL A 34 -4.44 -2.61 0.06
N CYS A 35 -4.15 -1.32 -0.15
CA CYS A 35 -3.37 -0.51 0.76
C CYS A 35 -4.28 0.56 1.36
N PHE A 36 -4.32 0.66 2.68
CA PHE A 36 -5.02 1.71 3.40
C PHE A 36 -4.03 2.67 4.03
N GLU A 37 -4.25 3.96 3.86
CA GLU A 37 -3.53 5.04 4.53
C GLU A 37 -4.57 5.91 5.23
N LYS A 38 -4.27 6.35 6.45
CA LYS A 38 -5.16 7.23 7.22
C LYS A 38 -5.18 8.62 6.58
N SER A 39 -4.01 9.13 6.20
CA SER A 39 -3.86 10.46 5.63
C SER A 39 -4.41 10.54 4.21
N GLU A 40 -4.76 11.76 3.78
CA GLU A 40 -5.19 12.06 2.41
C GLU A 40 -4.12 11.73 1.34
N HIS A 41 -2.87 11.49 1.76
CA HIS A 41 -1.76 11.25 0.87
C HIS A 41 -0.78 10.20 1.40
N ILE A 42 -0.19 9.47 0.46
CA ILE A 42 0.86 8.49 0.73
C ILE A 42 2.22 9.16 1.02
N GLY A 43 3.13 8.39 1.60
CA GLY A 43 4.51 8.81 1.88
C GLY A 43 4.89 8.71 3.36
N GLY A 44 3.92 8.56 4.26
CA GLY A 44 4.17 8.51 5.71
C GLY A 44 5.04 9.69 6.16
N LEU A 45 6.10 9.41 6.94
CA LEU A 45 7.01 10.44 7.45
C LEU A 45 7.68 11.33 6.38
N TRP A 46 7.84 10.85 5.14
CA TRP A 46 8.45 11.65 4.06
C TRP A 46 7.56 12.78 3.57
N ARG A 47 6.25 12.67 3.83
CA ARG A 47 5.24 13.63 3.41
C ARG A 47 4.44 14.18 4.61
N TYR A 48 4.87 13.83 5.81
CA TYR A 48 4.20 14.20 7.04
C TYR A 48 4.34 15.70 7.29
N ASN A 49 3.22 16.40 7.27
CA ASN A 49 3.11 17.80 7.62
C ASN A 49 2.44 17.95 9.00
N GLU A 50 2.67 19.07 9.67
CA GLU A 50 2.04 19.33 10.98
C GLU A 50 0.51 19.27 10.96
N GLY A 51 -0.10 19.53 9.80
CA GLY A 51 -1.54 19.42 9.57
C GLY A 51 -2.09 17.99 9.48
N ASP A 52 -1.24 16.97 9.40
CA ASP A 52 -1.67 15.56 9.32
C ASP A 52 -1.90 14.93 10.72
N ARG A 53 -1.97 15.76 11.77
CA ARG A 53 -2.09 15.33 13.19
C ARG A 53 -3.50 14.97 13.65
N GLU A 54 -4.51 15.11 12.82
CA GLU A 54 -5.91 14.78 13.18
C GLU A 54 -6.36 13.43 12.64
#